data_AF-U9TUK5-F1
#
_entry.id   AF-U9TUK5-F1
#
_cell.length_a   1.000
_cell.length_b   1.000
_cell.length_c   1.000
_cell.angle_alpha   90.00
_cell.angle_beta   90.00
_cell.angle_gamma   90.00
#
_symmetry.space_group_name_H-M   'P 1'
#
loop_
_entity.id
_entity.type
_entity.pdbx_description
1 polymer ?
#
loop_
_entity_poly.entity_id
_entity_poly.type
_entity_poly.pdbx_seq_one_letter_code
_entity_poly.pdbx_strand_id
1 'polypeptide(L)'
;MIILPSGETLIWKAVDISNQRGRAIDVIPKIEEILNDLKDQSIKVAALVSDSAAAYASARQQLRLKYPQYVFLPCFAHQCNLAVGEIFKESSILKNASTNAIYFIGKLRNIQRELYSKYYAIITSDTRWNSYYECYLSLIRTKQALRVSEIY
;
A
#
# COMPACT_ATOMS: atom_id res chain seq x y z
N MET A 1 7.61 12.99 -0.84
CA MET A 1 6.50 13.97 -0.89
C MET A 1 6.61 14.86 0.33
N ILE A 2 6.49 16.18 0.16
CA ILE A 2 6.49 17.17 1.25
C ILE A 2 5.10 17.81 1.25
N ILE A 3 4.51 17.93 2.43
CA ILE A 3 3.25 18.64 2.64
C ILE A 3 3.59 19.94 3.37
N LEU A 4 3.22 21.07 2.78
CA LEU A 4 3.41 22.39 3.38
C LEU A 4 2.29 22.70 4.38
N PRO A 5 2.48 23.67 5.30
CA PRO A 5 1.42 24.12 6.21
C PRO A 5 0.15 24.62 5.50
N SER A 6 0.27 25.07 4.24
CA SER A 6 -0.85 25.44 3.38
C SER A 6 -1.68 24.25 2.90
N GLY A 7 -1.22 23.02 3.11
CA GLY A 7 -1.79 21.79 2.53
C GLY A 7 -1.28 21.48 1.13
N GLU A 8 -0.49 22.36 0.52
CA GLU A 8 0.12 22.11 -0.78
C GLU A 8 1.12 20.95 -0.71
N THR A 9 1.15 20.16 -1.77
CA THR A 9 1.98 18.97 -1.87
C THR A 9 3.06 19.15 -2.93
N LEU A 10 4.31 18.93 -2.53
CA LEU A 10 5.47 18.96 -3.41
C LEU A 10 6.10 17.57 -3.53
N ILE A 11 6.50 17.20 -4.74
CA ILE A 11 7.28 15.98 -4.97
C ILE A 11 8.75 16.34 -4.79
N TRP A 12 9.38 15.80 -3.74
CA TRP A 12 10.79 15.99 -3.46
C TRP A 12 11.57 14.71 -3.72
N LYS A 13 12.22 14.68 -4.89
CA LYS A 13 12.97 13.54 -5.44
C LYS A 13 12.13 12.23 -5.49
N ALA A 14 12.47 11.35 -6.43
CA ALA A 14 11.94 10.00 -6.46
C ALA A 14 13.11 9.08 -6.76
N VAL A 15 13.36 8.13 -5.87
CA VAL A 15 14.46 7.18 -6.02
C VAL A 15 13.85 5.80 -6.18
N ASP A 16 14.19 5.14 -7.28
CA ASP A 16 13.84 3.74 -7.45
C ASP A 16 14.74 2.87 -6.58
N ILE A 17 14.12 2.14 -5.65
CA ILE A 17 14.78 1.22 -4.72
C ILE A 17 14.27 -0.21 -4.90
N SER A 18 13.60 -0.51 -6.01
CA SER A 18 13.01 -1.83 -6.29
C SER A 18 14.04 -2.97 -6.32
N ASN A 19 15.31 -2.66 -6.62
CA ASN A 19 16.43 -3.60 -6.61
C ASN A 19 17.09 -3.78 -5.23
N GLN A 20 16.69 -3.00 -4.22
CA GLN A 20 17.24 -3.08 -2.87
C GLN A 20 16.34 -3.95 -1.99
N ARG A 21 16.94 -4.69 -1.05
CA ARG A 21 16.15 -5.40 -0.05
C ARG A 21 15.47 -4.36 0.82
N GLY A 22 14.13 -4.34 0.87
CA GLY A 22 13.37 -3.41 1.69
C GLY A 22 13.48 -3.72 3.19
N ARG A 23 14.69 -3.68 3.77
CA ARG A 23 14.93 -3.81 5.21
C ARG A 23 15.17 -2.42 5.81
N ALA A 24 14.95 -2.28 7.12
CA ALA A 24 15.14 -1.02 7.81
C ALA A 24 16.56 -0.43 7.63
N ILE A 25 17.58 -1.29 7.62
CA ILE A 25 18.99 -0.89 7.40
C ILE A 25 19.23 -0.23 6.04
N ASP A 26 18.44 -0.60 5.05
CA ASP A 26 18.54 -0.09 3.69
C ASP A 26 17.71 1.22 3.54
N VAL A 27 16.67 1.39 4.36
CA VAL A 27 15.75 2.55 4.34
C VAL A 27 16.27 3.75 5.16
N ILE A 28 16.87 3.51 6.33
CA ILE A 28 17.33 4.58 7.24
C ILE A 28 18.31 5.54 6.53
N PRO A 29 19.39 5.07 5.86
CA PRO A 29 20.33 5.96 5.19
C PRO A 29 19.67 6.85 4.14
N LYS A 30 18.64 6.34 3.46
CA LYS A 30 17.90 7.09 2.44
C LYS A 30 17.03 8.19 3.04
N ILE A 31 16.43 7.93 4.19
CA ILE A 31 15.70 8.96 4.93
C ILE A 31 16.67 10.05 5.42
N GLU A 32 17.84 9.66 5.93
CA GLU A 32 18.86 10.59 6.40
C GLU A 32 19.41 11.46 5.27
N GLU A 33 19.64 10.89 4.09
CA GLU A 33 20.02 11.61 2.87
C GLU A 33 18.99 12.71 2.54
N ILE A 34 17.69 12.37 2.55
CA ILE A 34 16.62 13.34 2.32
C ILE A 34 16.58 14.43 3.40
N LEU A 35 16.74 14.07 4.67
CA LEU A 35 16.73 15.05 5.77
C LEU A 35 17.90 16.03 5.67
N ASN A 36 19.08 15.55 5.29
CA ASN A 36 20.26 16.38 5.07
C ASN A 36 20.06 17.32 3.87
N ASP A 37 19.57 16.80 2.74
CA ASP A 37 19.24 17.64 1.57
C ASP A 37 18.29 18.78 1.93
N LEU A 38 17.23 18.49 2.69
CA LEU A 38 16.26 19.49 3.11
C LEU A 38 16.86 20.52 4.07
N LYS A 39 17.74 20.07 4.96
CA LYS A 39 18.47 20.94 5.88
C LYS A 39 19.39 21.89 5.11
N ASP A 40 20.09 21.40 4.09
CA ASP A 40 21.00 22.20 3.25
C ASP A 40 20.22 23.27 2.47
N GLN A 41 18.97 22.99 2.10
CA GLN A 41 18.04 23.95 1.51
C GLN A 41 17.37 24.88 2.54
N SER A 42 17.78 24.84 3.81
CA SER A 42 17.16 25.59 4.92
C SER A 42 15.67 25.30 5.13
N ILE A 43 15.19 24.13 4.71
CA ILE A 43 13.81 23.69 4.90
C ILE A 43 13.69 23.02 6.26
N LYS A 44 12.81 23.58 7.12
CA LYS A 44 12.52 22.99 8.43
C LYS A 44 11.53 21.83 8.28
N VAL A 45 11.96 20.63 8.65
CA VAL A 45 11.12 19.44 8.71
C VAL A 45 10.51 19.32 10.11
N ALA A 46 9.18 19.24 10.19
CA ALA A 46 8.47 19.04 11.46
C ALA A 46 8.23 17.56 11.77
N ALA A 47 7.82 16.80 10.74
CA ALA A 47 7.43 15.41 10.90
C ALA A 47 7.79 14.56 9.68
N LEU A 48 8.01 13.27 9.92
CA LEU A 48 8.17 12.24 8.91
C LEU A 48 7.06 11.21 9.02
N VAL A 49 6.39 10.94 7.90
CA VAL A 49 5.29 9.99 7.80
C VAL A 49 5.68 8.86 6.85
N SER A 50 5.51 7.60 7.27
CA SER A 50 5.71 6.43 6.40
C SER A 50 4.71 5.31 6.71
N ASP A 51 4.49 4.40 5.77
CA ASP A 51 3.57 3.25 5.96
C ASP A 51 4.03 2.30 7.07
N SER A 52 3.17 1.39 7.51
CA SER A 52 3.49 0.49 8.63
C SER A 52 3.99 -0.88 8.18
N ALA A 53 4.51 -1.01 6.96
CA ALA A 53 5.26 -2.21 6.61
C ALA A 53 6.48 -2.36 7.54
N ALA A 54 6.84 -3.60 7.84
CA ALA A 54 7.78 -3.93 8.92
C ALA A 54 9.11 -3.15 8.85
N ALA A 55 9.65 -2.96 7.63
CA ALA A 55 10.88 -2.22 7.42
C ALA A 55 10.75 -0.73 7.78
N TYR A 56 9.69 -0.06 7.33
CA TYR A 56 9.45 1.35 7.63
C TYR A 56 9.04 1.55 9.09
N ALA A 57 8.28 0.63 9.69
CA ALA A 57 7.96 0.66 11.11
C ALA A 57 9.21 0.58 11.98
N SER A 58 10.10 -0.38 11.69
CA SER A 58 11.39 -0.51 12.37
C SER A 58 12.29 0.71 12.13
N ALA A 59 12.37 1.22 10.90
CA ALA A 59 13.14 2.42 10.57
C ALA A 59 12.63 3.65 11.35
N ARG A 60 11.31 3.87 11.41
CA ARG A 60 10.72 4.95 12.22
C ARG A 60 11.07 4.84 13.70
N GLN A 61 11.03 3.64 14.27
CA GLN A 61 11.36 3.44 15.68
C GLN A 61 12.81 3.82 15.98
N GLN A 62 13.75 3.39 15.13
CA GLN A 62 15.16 3.72 15.27
C GLN A 62 15.45 5.21 15.04
N LEU A 63 14.88 5.79 13.99
CA LEU A 63 15.04 7.21 13.66
C LEU A 63 14.46 8.12 14.74
N ARG A 64 13.35 7.73 15.38
CA ARG A 64 12.77 8.47 16.50
C ARG A 64 13.73 8.60 17.69
N LEU A 65 14.50 7.54 17.96
CA LEU A 65 15.52 7.57 19.01
C LEU A 65 16.72 8.43 18.60
N LYS A 66 17.12 8.37 17.32
CA LYS A 66 18.28 9.09 16.79
C LYS A 66 18.02 10.60 16.60
N TYR A 67 16.80 10.98 16.26
CA TYR A 67 16.42 12.36 15.91
C TYR A 67 15.16 12.83 16.66
N PRO A 68 15.25 13.07 17.98
CA PRO A 68 14.10 13.45 18.81
C PRO A 68 13.48 14.80 18.42
N GLN A 69 14.18 15.63 17.63
CA GLN A 69 13.66 16.89 17.13
C GLN A 69 12.56 16.74 16.06
N TYR A 70 12.41 15.56 15.45
CA TYR A 70 11.39 15.30 14.44
C TYR A 70 10.29 14.40 15.00
N VAL A 71 9.05 14.65 14.58
CA VAL A 71 7.92 13.77 14.90
C VAL A 71 7.85 12.64 13.88
N PHE A 72 7.89 11.38 14.31
CA PHE A 72 7.76 10.22 13.42
C PHE A 72 6.38 9.58 13.55
N LEU A 73 5.57 9.60 12.48
CA LEU A 73 4.19 9.13 12.48
C LEU A 73 3.97 7.96 11.50
N PRO A 74 3.09 7.00 11.82
CA PRO A 74 2.59 6.07 10.83
C PRO A 74 1.68 6.80 9.82
N CYS A 75 1.66 6.32 8.58
CA CYS A 75 0.74 6.83 7.57
C CYS A 75 -0.71 6.53 7.98
N PHE A 76 -1.50 7.59 8.18
CA PHE A 76 -2.89 7.51 8.61
C PHE A 76 -3.70 6.54 7.75
N ALA A 77 -3.62 6.69 6.43
CA ALA A 77 -4.44 5.90 5.55
C ALA A 77 -3.97 4.45 5.39
N HIS A 78 -2.68 4.16 5.61
CA HIS A 78 -2.27 2.76 5.79
C HIS A 78 -2.85 2.18 7.10
N GLN A 79 -2.94 2.97 8.17
CA GLN A 79 -3.64 2.54 9.40
C GLN A 79 -5.14 2.29 9.16
N CYS A 80 -5.82 3.14 8.40
CA CYS A 80 -7.21 2.90 7.99
C CYS A 80 -7.35 1.59 7.21
N ASN A 81 -6.45 1.32 6.27
CA ASN A 81 -6.47 0.08 5.50
C ASN A 81 -6.28 -1.17 6.39
N LEU A 82 -5.38 -1.11 7.36
CA LEU A 82 -5.19 -2.18 8.34
C LEU A 82 -6.45 -2.37 9.20
N ALA A 83 -7.05 -1.29 9.69
CA ALA A 83 -8.27 -1.35 10.50
C ALA A 83 -9.43 -2.00 9.73
N VAL A 84 -9.62 -1.65 8.46
CA VAL A 84 -10.60 -2.32 7.59
C VAL A 84 -10.27 -3.80 7.45
N GLY A 85 -9.00 -4.15 7.24
CA GLY A 85 -8.56 -5.55 7.19
C GLY A 85 -8.92 -6.34 8.46
N GLU A 86 -8.74 -5.76 9.65
CA GLU A 86 -9.13 -6.40 10.91
C GLU A 86 -10.64 -6.57 11.03
N ILE A 87 -11.45 -5.57 10.66
CA ILE A 87 -12.92 -5.67 10.63
C ILE A 87 -13.39 -6.87 9.76
N PHE A 88 -12.74 -7.06 8.61
CA PHE A 88 -13.05 -8.18 7.71
C PHE A 88 -12.68 -9.54 8.31
N LYS A 89 -11.66 -9.61 9.17
CA LYS A 89 -11.24 -10.87 9.83
C LYS A 89 -12.20 -11.30 10.94
N GLU A 90 -12.80 -10.33 11.64
CA GLU A 90 -13.76 -10.58 12.73
C GLU A 90 -15.10 -11.15 12.23
N SER A 91 -15.52 -10.79 11.01
CA SER A 91 -16.75 -11.34 10.42
C SER A 91 -16.45 -12.60 9.61
N SER A 92 -16.98 -13.74 10.04
CA SER A 92 -16.87 -15.01 9.30
C SER A 92 -17.42 -14.92 7.88
N ILE A 93 -18.50 -14.16 7.68
CA ILE A 93 -19.12 -13.91 6.37
C ILE A 93 -18.15 -13.13 5.47
N LEU A 94 -17.61 -12.01 5.97
CA LEU A 94 -16.68 -11.19 5.19
C LEU A 94 -15.38 -11.93 4.91
N LYS A 95 -14.82 -12.63 5.90
CA LYS A 95 -13.62 -13.45 5.75
C LYS A 95 -13.80 -14.52 4.67
N ASN A 96 -14.92 -15.24 4.68
CA ASN A 96 -15.24 -16.24 3.66
C ASN A 96 -15.42 -15.59 2.28
N ALA A 97 -16.12 -14.46 2.20
CA ALA A 97 -16.28 -13.71 0.96
C ALA A 97 -14.93 -13.23 0.40
N SER A 98 -14.03 -12.70 1.24
CA SER A 98 -12.65 -12.33 0.86
C SER A 98 -11.89 -13.52 0.29
N THR A 99 -11.93 -14.65 0.98
CA THR A 99 -11.19 -15.86 0.60
C THR A 99 -11.68 -16.39 -0.75
N ASN A 100 -13.00 -16.46 -0.93
CA ASN A 100 -13.61 -16.87 -2.18
C ASN A 100 -13.33 -15.89 -3.32
N ALA A 101 -13.36 -14.57 -3.06
CA ALA A 101 -13.01 -13.56 -4.04
C ALA A 101 -11.56 -13.70 -4.53
N ILE A 102 -10.60 -13.86 -3.62
CA ILE A 102 -9.18 -14.07 -3.94
C ILE A 102 -9.01 -15.33 -4.79
N TYR A 103 -9.60 -16.44 -4.35
CA TYR A 103 -9.55 -17.72 -5.07
C TYR A 103 -10.13 -17.60 -6.48
N PHE A 104 -11.32 -17.00 -6.60
CA PHE A 104 -12.01 -16.82 -7.86
C PHE A 104 -11.21 -15.95 -8.84
N ILE A 105 -10.67 -14.82 -8.38
CA ILE A 105 -9.84 -13.93 -9.20
C ILE A 105 -8.56 -14.64 -9.64
N GLY A 106 -7.94 -15.43 -8.76
CA GLY A 106 -6.79 -16.27 -9.10
C GLY A 106 -7.10 -17.26 -10.23
N LYS A 107 -8.23 -17.98 -10.13
CA LYS A 107 -8.67 -18.92 -11.17
C LYS A 107 -9.00 -18.23 -12.48
N LEU A 108 -9.72 -17.10 -12.43
CA LEU A 108 -10.08 -16.32 -13.60
C LEU A 108 -8.83 -15.79 -14.33
N ARG A 109 -7.81 -15.37 -13.58
CA ARG A 109 -6.53 -14.94 -14.14
C ARG A 109 -5.83 -16.08 -14.91
N ASN A 110 -5.89 -17.31 -14.41
CA ASN A 110 -5.33 -18.47 -15.10
C ASN A 110 -6.10 -18.77 -16.40
N ILE A 111 -7.43 -18.81 -16.34
CA ILE A 111 -8.29 -19.02 -17.52
C ILE A 111 -8.04 -17.95 -18.58
N GLN A 112 -7.91 -16.68 -18.19
CA GLN A 112 -7.60 -15.60 -19.12
C GLN A 112 -6.27 -15.80 -19.83
N ARG A 113 -5.25 -16.29 -19.11
CA ARG A 113 -3.96 -16.62 -19.70
C ARG A 113 -4.07 -17.78 -20.69
N GLU A 114 -4.78 -18.83 -20.33
CA GLU A 114 -4.96 -20.02 -21.17
C GLU A 114 -5.73 -19.70 -22.46
N LEU A 115 -6.86 -18.98 -22.36
CA LEU A 115 -7.74 -18.73 -23.51
C LEU A 115 -7.28 -17.56 -24.38
N TYR A 116 -6.76 -16.49 -23.76
CA TYR A 116 -6.50 -15.23 -24.47
C TYR A 116 -5.03 -14.85 -24.53
N SER A 117 -4.13 -15.63 -23.89
CA SER A 117 -2.71 -15.29 -23.73
C SER A 117 -2.46 -13.91 -23.10
N LYS A 118 -3.48 -13.30 -22.48
CA LYS A 118 -3.47 -11.94 -21.92
C LYS A 118 -4.26 -11.91 -20.61
N TYR A 119 -3.93 -10.97 -19.73
CA TYR A 119 -4.71 -10.72 -18.52
C TYR A 119 -5.61 -9.51 -18.74
N TYR A 120 -6.88 -9.62 -18.37
CA TYR A 120 -7.77 -8.47 -18.26
C TYR A 120 -7.81 -8.04 -16.80
N ALA A 121 -7.64 -6.74 -16.54
CA ALA A 121 -7.43 -6.22 -15.20
C ALA A 121 -8.67 -6.41 -14.32
N ILE A 122 -8.60 -7.37 -13.40
CA ILE A 122 -9.42 -7.42 -12.20
C ILE A 122 -8.48 -7.19 -11.03
N ILE A 123 -8.77 -6.14 -10.25
CA ILE A 123 -7.87 -5.67 -9.18
C ILE A 123 -7.89 -6.69 -8.04
N THR A 124 -6.71 -7.23 -7.69
CA THR A 124 -6.54 -8.21 -6.60
C THR A 124 -6.39 -7.51 -5.23
N SER A 125 -6.85 -8.16 -4.15
CA SER A 125 -7.09 -7.53 -2.85
C SER A 125 -5.89 -7.24 -1.94
N ASP A 126 -4.63 -7.48 -2.30
CA ASP A 126 -3.64 -7.71 -1.22
C ASP A 126 -2.50 -6.70 -1.03
N THR A 127 -2.28 -5.71 -1.91
CA THR A 127 -1.03 -4.91 -1.78
C THR A 127 -1.12 -3.40 -1.96
N ARG A 128 -2.30 -2.81 -2.17
CA ARG A 128 -2.44 -1.35 -2.38
C ARG A 128 -3.65 -0.81 -1.61
N TRP A 129 -3.68 0.51 -1.38
CA TRP A 129 -4.84 1.18 -0.77
C TRP A 129 -6.15 0.77 -1.45
N ASN A 130 -7.22 0.67 -0.65
CA ASN A 130 -8.56 0.31 -1.13
C ASN A 130 -8.65 -1.04 -1.85
N SER A 131 -7.65 -1.91 -1.71
CA SER A 131 -7.62 -3.17 -2.45
C SER A 131 -8.85 -4.05 -2.19
N TYR A 132 -9.37 -4.07 -0.96
CA TYR A 132 -10.64 -4.72 -0.66
C TYR A 132 -11.81 -4.06 -1.42
N TYR A 133 -11.97 -2.75 -1.29
CA TYR A 133 -13.04 -2.00 -1.96
C TYR A 133 -13.01 -2.17 -3.48
N GLU A 134 -11.85 -1.96 -4.12
CA GLU A 134 -11.66 -2.08 -5.56
C GLU A 134 -11.86 -3.53 -6.05
N CYS A 135 -11.39 -4.53 -5.28
CA CYS A 135 -11.61 -5.94 -5.58
C CYS A 135 -13.12 -6.27 -5.61
N TYR A 136 -13.86 -5.93 -4.55
CA TYR A 136 -15.29 -6.20 -4.51
C TYR A 136 -16.08 -5.39 -5.53
N LEU A 137 -15.73 -4.12 -5.72
CA LEU A 137 -16.37 -3.27 -6.72
C LEU A 137 -16.16 -3.83 -8.14
N SER A 138 -14.95 -4.30 -8.45
CA SER A 138 -14.65 -4.97 -9.72
C SER A 138 -15.53 -6.21 -9.90
N LEU A 139 -15.62 -7.08 -8.91
CA LEU A 139 -16.45 -8.29 -8.97
C LEU A 139 -17.94 -7.97 -9.15
N ILE A 140 -18.44 -6.95 -8.45
CA ILE A 140 -19.83 -6.50 -8.58
C ILE A 140 -20.09 -5.95 -9.98
N ARG A 141 -19.18 -5.12 -10.52
CA ARG A 141 -19.30 -4.55 -11.87
C ARG A 141 -19.28 -5.62 -12.95
N THR A 142 -18.48 -6.67 -12.79
CA THR A 142 -18.39 -7.77 -13.77
C THR A 142 -19.38 -8.90 -13.50
N LYS A 143 -20.22 -8.81 -12.47
CA LYS A 143 -21.12 -9.89 -12.01
C LYS A 143 -21.98 -10.47 -13.13
N GLN A 144 -22.54 -9.63 -13.99
CA GLN A 144 -23.40 -10.11 -15.09
C GLN A 144 -22.59 -10.90 -16.12
N ALA A 145 -21.43 -10.40 -16.53
CA ALA A 145 -20.54 -11.09 -17.47
C ALA A 145 -20.05 -12.44 -16.91
N LEU A 146 -19.72 -12.49 -15.61
CA LEU A 146 -19.26 -13.71 -14.94
C LEU A 146 -20.35 -14.78 -14.79
N ARG A 147 -21.62 -14.39 -14.68
CA ARG A 147 -22.75 -15.35 -14.64
C ARG A 147 -23.01 -16.03 -15.98
N VAL A 148 -22.69 -15.37 -17.09
CA VAL A 148 -22.86 -15.95 -18.43
C VAL A 148 -21.80 -17.03 -18.71
N SER A 149 -20.63 -16.97 -18.07
CA SER A 149 -19.56 -17.97 -18.23
C SER A 149 -19.75 -19.28 -17.45
N GLU A 150 -20.75 -19.39 -16.56
CA GLU A 150 -21.11 -20.67 -15.90
C GLU A 150 -22.05 -21.55 -16.76
N ILE A 151 -22.40 -21.10 -17.98
CA ILE A 151 -23.35 -21.78 -18.88
C ILE A 151 -22.62 -22.62 -19.97
N TYR A 152 -21.28 -22.71 -19.95
CA TYR A 152 -20.50 -23.56 -20.86
C TYR A 152 -19.64 -24.57 -20.11
#